data_AF-A0A8I0M420-F1
#
_entry.id   AF-A0A8I0M420-F1
#
_cell.length_a   1.000
_cell.length_b   1.000
_cell.length_c   1.000
_cell.angle_alpha   90.00
_cell.angle_beta   90.00
_cell.angle_gamma   90.00
#
_symmetry.space_group_name_H-M   'P 1'
#
loop_
_entity.id
_entity.type
_entity.pdbx_description
1 polymer ?
#
loop_
_entity_poly.entity_id
_entity_poly.type
_entity_poly.pdbx_seq_one_letter_code
_entity_poly.pdbx_strand_id
1 'polypeptide(L)' 'MPELVQPQPIERPPRSRRAELLTFLVLAFGIWPIVAVGIVGGYGFLVWMLQIIFGPPGPPGH' A
#
# COMPACT_ATOMS: atom_id res chain seq x y z
N MET A 1 -46.81 -24.00 5.02
CA MET A 1 -45.89 -23.08 5.73
C MET A 1 -44.54 -23.21 5.06
N PRO A 2 -43.96 -22.15 4.46
CA PRO A 2 -42.63 -22.24 3.88
C PRO A 2 -41.61 -22.31 5.01
N GLU A 3 -40.70 -23.27 4.90
CA GLU A 3 -39.55 -23.41 5.77
C GLU A 3 -38.76 -22.10 5.78
N LEU A 4 -38.73 -21.43 6.93
CA LEU A 4 -37.87 -20.30 7.17
C LEU A 4 -36.44 -20.81 6.98
N VAL A 5 -35.84 -20.54 5.82
CA VAL A 5 -34.40 -20.69 5.62
C VAL A 5 -33.74 -19.75 6.62
N GLN A 6 -33.48 -20.25 7.83
CA GLN A 6 -32.71 -19.54 8.82
C GLN A 6 -31.33 -19.34 8.21
N PRO A 7 -30.88 -18.08 8.05
CA PRO A 7 -29.52 -17.83 7.64
C PRO A 7 -28.62 -18.49 8.68
N GLN A 8 -27.89 -19.53 8.27
CA GLN A 8 -26.89 -20.15 9.15
C GLN A 8 -25.95 -19.03 9.61
N PRO A 9 -25.71 -18.86 10.91
CA PRO A 9 -24.70 -17.94 11.38
C PRO A 9 -23.40 -18.36 10.70
N ILE A 10 -22.82 -17.49 9.88
CA ILE A 10 -21.48 -17.72 9.34
C ILE A 10 -20.56 -17.72 10.56
N GLU A 11 -20.27 -18.89 11.11
CA GLU A 11 -19.25 -19.08 12.13
C GLU A 11 -17.93 -18.65 11.52
N ARG A 12 -17.53 -17.40 11.80
CA ARG A 12 -16.20 -16.92 11.49
C ARG A 12 -15.29 -17.64 12.48
N PRO A 13 -14.29 -18.41 12.03
CA PRO A 13 -13.34 -19.02 12.95
C PRO A 13 -12.72 -17.92 13.80
N PRO A 14 -12.48 -18.16 15.11
CA PRO A 14 -11.93 -17.16 15.99
C PRO A 14 -10.62 -16.63 15.40
N ARG A 15 -10.61 -15.35 14.99
CA ARG A 15 -9.42 -14.70 14.45
C ARG A 15 -8.34 -14.74 15.52
N SER A 16 -7.28 -15.49 15.27
CA SER A 16 -6.16 -15.55 16.20
C SER A 16 -5.38 -14.24 16.14
N ARG A 17 -4.97 -13.69 17.29
CA ARG A 17 -4.11 -12.48 17.36
C ARG A 17 -2.85 -12.61 16.50
N ARG A 18 -2.35 -13.83 16.31
CA ARG A 18 -1.20 -14.14 15.44
C ARG A 18 -1.52 -13.91 13.96
N ALA A 19 -2.71 -14.29 13.49
CA ALA A 19 -3.13 -14.08 12.11
C ALA A 19 -3.32 -12.59 11.79
N GLU A 20 -3.84 -11.82 12.74
CA GLU A 20 -3.94 -10.35 12.59
C GLU A 20 -2.56 -9.71 12.51
N LEU A 21 -1.64 -10.05 13.42
CA LEU A 21 -0.26 -9.55 13.38
C LEU A 21 0.44 -9.89 12.05
N LEU A 22 0.30 -11.11 11.55
CA LEU A 22 0.88 -11.50 10.25
C LEU A 22 0.27 -10.70 9.11
N THR A 23 -1.05 -10.49 9.11
CA THR A 23 -1.74 -9.66 8.12
C THR A 23 -1.22 -8.22 8.16
N PHE A 24 -1.11 -7.64 9.36
CA PHE A 24 -0.54 -6.31 9.55
C PHE A 24 0.91 -6.23 9.05
N LEU A 25 1.73 -7.23 9.33
CA LEU A 25 3.13 -7.26 8.93
C LEU A 25 3.26 -7.37 7.40
N VAL A 26 2.41 -8.18 6.74
CA VAL A 26 2.34 -8.24 5.27
C VAL A 26 1.87 -6.92 4.67
N LEU A 27 0.86 -6.27 5.25
CA LEU A 27 0.41 -4.96 4.77
C LEU A 27 1.48 -3.89 4.96
N ALA A 28 2.14 -3.86 6.12
CA ALA A 28 3.13 -2.87 6.51
C ALA A 28 4.48 -3.02 5.79
N PHE A 29 4.93 -4.25 5.54
CA PHE A 29 6.22 -4.52 4.86
C PHE A 29 6.06 -4.95 3.40
N GLY A 30 4.87 -5.33 2.97
CA GLY A 30 4.58 -5.64 1.56
C GLY A 30 4.08 -4.41 0.81
N ILE A 31 2.88 -3.94 1.16
CA ILE A 31 2.20 -2.88 0.38
C ILE A 31 2.91 -1.54 0.53
N TRP A 32 3.20 -1.13 1.77
CA TRP A 32 3.78 0.18 2.04
C TRP A 32 5.13 0.43 1.35
N PRO A 33 6.10 -0.51 1.37
CA PRO A 33 7.37 -0.31 0.68
C PRO A 33 7.22 -0.23 -0.83
N ILE A 34 6.34 -1.03 -1.44
CA ILE A 34 6.07 -0.97 -2.88
C ILE A 34 5.52 0.42 -3.25
N VAL A 35 4.56 0.93 -2.48
CA VAL A 35 4.00 2.27 -2.69
C VAL A 35 5.08 3.34 -2.51
N ALA A 36 5.93 3.24 -1.48
CA ALA A 36 7.01 4.18 -1.25
C ALA A 36 8.00 4.23 -2.43
N VAL A 37 8.43 3.07 -2.93
CA VAL A 37 9.32 2.98 -4.10
C VAL A 37 8.65 3.53 -5.35
N GLY A 38 7.38 3.21 -5.58
CA GLY A 38 6.62 3.73 -6.73
C GLY A 38 6.50 5.25 -6.71
N ILE A 39 6.16 5.84 -5.56
CA ILE A 39 5.99 7.30 -5.42
C ILE A 39 7.34 8.00 -5.47
N VAL A 40 8.31 7.60 -4.63
CA VAL A 40 9.61 8.28 -4.53
C VAL A 40 10.42 8.08 -5.80
N GLY A 41 10.48 6.85 -6.31
CA GLY A 41 11.17 6.51 -7.55
C GLY A 41 10.49 7.15 -8.76
N GLY A 42 9.16 7.09 -8.85
CA GLY A 42 8.40 7.72 -9.93
C GLY A 42 8.54 9.25 -9.93
N TYR A 43 8.43 9.89 -8.76
CA TYR A 43 8.64 11.33 -8.63
C TYR A 43 10.07 11.74 -8.95
N GLY A 44 11.07 11.04 -8.41
CA GLY A 44 12.47 11.28 -8.71
C GLY A 44 12.80 11.11 -10.20
N PHE A 45 12.25 10.07 -10.83
CA PHE A 45 12.38 9.84 -12.27
C PHE A 45 11.70 10.94 -13.10
N LEU A 46 10.51 11.38 -12.70
CA LEU A 46 9.81 12.48 -13.36
C LEU A 46 10.63 13.76 -13.27
N VAL A 47 11.11 14.11 -12.08
CA VAL A 47 11.99 15.28 -11.87
C VAL A 47 13.25 15.16 -12.72
N TRP A 48 13.90 14.00 -12.74
CA TRP A 48 15.08 13.76 -13.57
C TRP A 48 14.80 13.92 -15.07
N MET A 49 13.66 13.40 -15.56
CA MET A 49 13.26 13.58 -16.95
C MET A 49 13.00 15.05 -17.28
N LEU A 50 12.35 15.77 -16.36
CA LEU A 50 12.15 17.21 -16.49
C LEU A 50 13.49 17.95 -16.51
N GLN A 51 14.50 17.52 -15.75
CA GLN A 51 15.85 18.11 -15.80
C GLN A 51 16.53 17.89 -17.15
N ILE A 52 16.29 16.76 -17.83
CA ILE A 52 16.80 16.54 -19.20
C ILE A 52 16.17 17.53 -20.19
N ILE A 53 14.88 17.84 -20.03
CA ILE A 53 14.13 18.69 -20.96
C ILE A 53 14.36 20.19 -20.67
N PHE A 54 14.35 20.58 -19.41
CA PHE A 54 14.36 21.99 -18.97
C PHE A 54 15.71 22.44 -18.37
N GLY A 55 16.67 21.53 -18.23
CA GLY A 55 17.95 21.78 -17.59
C GLY A 55 17.96 21.49 -16.08
N PRO A 56 19.16 21.25 -15.48
CA PRO A 56 19.30 20.94 -14.06
C PRO A 56 18.96 22.15 -13.16
N PRO A 57 18.45 21.92 -11.93
CA PRO A 57 18.19 22.98 -10.97
C PRO A 57 19.50 23.70 -10.61
N GLY A 58 19.48 25.04 -10.64
CA GLY A 58 20.67 25.87 -10.38
C GLY A 58 21.21 25.70 -8.95
N PRO A 59 22.50 26.04 -8.71
CA PRO A 59 23.11 25.96 -7.39
C PRO A 59 22.34 26.78 -6.34
N PRO A 60 22.29 26.34 -5.07
CA PRO A 60 21.68 27.12 -3.99
C PRO A 60 22.39 28.48 -3.87
N GLY A 61 21.66 29.57 -4.10
CA GLY A 61 22.20 30.94 -4.00
C GLY A 61 22.71 31.22 -2.59
N HIS A 62 23.94 31.73 -2.51
CA HIS A 62 24.60 32.21 -1.29
C HIS A 62 24.49 33.73 -1.19
#